data_AF-A0AAU6L0Y7-F1
#
_entry.id   AF-A0AAU6L0Y7-F1
#
_cell.length_a   1.000
_cell.length_b   1.000
_cell.length_c   1.000
_cell.angle_alpha   90.00
_cell.angle_beta   90.00
_cell.angle_gamma   90.00
#
_symmetry.space_group_name_H-M   'P 1'
#
loop_
_entity.id
_entity.type
_entity.pdbx_description
1 polymer ?
#
loop_
_entity_poly.entity_id
_entity_poly.type
_entity_poly.pdbx_seq_one_letter_code
_entity_poly.pdbx_strand_id
1 'polypeptide(L)'
;MFAGFFQAVALAGTEGIGAAELTRPLARWLTAAVDALPAFAEEIDAKDYTTTTSNLEINAVGLRNILSTTEAQGLPTDLLAPLLRLFDDQIRAGHAASSLSRVVESLRAGSR
;
A
#
# COMPACT_ATOMS: atom_id res chain seq x y z
N MET A 1 -3.63 5.60 -5.12
CA MET A 1 -2.82 6.57 -5.88
C MET A 1 -2.71 7.92 -5.17
N PHE A 2 -3.74 8.78 -5.19
CA PHE A 2 -3.64 10.16 -4.68
C PHE A 2 -3.36 10.27 -3.16
N ALA A 3 -3.97 9.41 -2.34
CA ALA A 3 -3.68 9.34 -0.90
C ALA A 3 -2.17 9.14 -0.62
N GLY A 4 -1.56 8.15 -1.29
CA GLY A 4 -0.12 7.91 -1.19
C GLY A 4 0.73 9.03 -1.77
N PHE A 5 0.30 9.66 -2.87
CA PHE A 5 0.99 10.81 -3.46
C PHE A 5 1.07 12.00 -2.48
N PHE A 6 -0.05 12.41 -1.90
CA PHE A 6 -0.07 13.54 -0.96
C PHE A 6 0.76 13.24 0.29
N GLN A 7 0.68 12.02 0.83
CA GLN A 7 1.48 11.63 1.98
C GLN A 7 2.99 11.59 1.65
N ALA A 8 3.37 11.09 0.47
CA ALA A 8 4.77 11.08 0.04
C ALA A 8 5.33 12.50 -0.17
N VAL A 9 4.54 13.42 -0.75
CA VAL A 9 4.95 14.82 -0.92
C VAL A 9 5.10 15.53 0.43
N ALA A 10 4.17 15.32 1.37
CA ALA A 10 4.28 15.90 2.71
C ALA A 10 5.54 15.39 3.42
N LEU A 11 5.78 14.08 3.39
CA LEU A 11 6.97 13.44 3.98
C LEU A 11 8.27 13.92 3.34
N ALA A 12 8.32 14.06 2.02
CA ALA A 12 9.52 14.54 1.35
C ALA A 12 9.80 16.03 1.66
N GLY A 13 8.76 16.81 1.89
CA GLY A 13 8.87 18.24 2.22
C GLY A 13 9.55 18.52 3.56
N THR A 14 9.47 17.62 4.53
CA THR A 14 10.18 17.75 5.83
C THR A 14 11.70 17.62 5.67
N GLU A 15 12.15 16.95 4.61
CA GLU A 15 13.55 16.78 4.21
C GLU A 15 13.97 17.82 3.14
N GLY A 16 13.14 18.83 2.88
CA GLY A 16 13.43 19.90 1.92
C GLY A 16 13.29 19.51 0.44
N ILE A 17 12.73 18.34 0.13
CA ILE A 17 12.52 17.89 -1.25
C ILE A 17 11.23 18.51 -1.80
N GLY A 18 11.34 19.20 -2.94
CA GLY A 18 10.19 19.85 -3.56
C GLY A 18 9.18 18.86 -4.14
N ALA A 19 7.89 19.21 -4.14
CA ALA A 19 6.83 18.35 -4.71
C ALA A 19 7.10 17.97 -6.17
N ALA A 20 7.50 18.94 -7.02
CA ALA A 20 7.82 18.68 -8.42
C ALA A 20 9.08 17.81 -8.59
N GLU A 21 10.05 17.95 -7.69
CA GLU A 21 11.28 17.15 -7.66
C GLU A 21 10.97 15.69 -7.36
N LEU A 22 10.15 15.41 -6.32
CA LEU A 22 9.70 14.06 -5.98
C LEU A 22 8.79 13.46 -7.07
N THR A 23 7.91 14.27 -7.65
CA THR A 23 6.87 13.78 -8.58
C THR A 23 7.50 13.09 -9.80
N ARG A 24 8.64 13.58 -10.29
CA ARG A 24 9.28 13.02 -11.49
C ARG A 24 9.70 11.55 -11.33
N PRO A 25 10.50 11.15 -10.33
CA PRO A 25 10.80 9.73 -10.08
C PRO A 25 9.56 8.94 -9.63
N LEU A 26 8.69 9.53 -8.81
CA LEU A 26 7.49 8.86 -8.32
C LEU A 26 6.53 8.48 -9.45
N ALA A 27 6.32 9.36 -10.43
CA ALA A 27 5.46 9.09 -11.58
C ALA A 27 5.99 7.92 -12.41
N ARG A 28 7.30 7.84 -12.65
CA ARG A 28 7.91 6.71 -13.37
C ARG A 28 7.70 5.39 -12.63
N TRP A 29 7.89 5.40 -11.31
CA TRP A 29 7.65 4.23 -10.47
C TRP A 29 6.17 3.81 -10.50
N LEU A 30 5.24 4.77 -10.40
CA LEU A 30 3.80 4.49 -10.47
C LEU A 30 3.39 3.91 -11.83
N THR A 31 3.95 4.41 -12.94
CA THR A 31 3.70 3.85 -14.27
C THR A 31 4.12 2.38 -14.33
N ALA A 32 5.29 2.02 -13.81
CA ALA A 32 5.72 0.62 -13.76
C ALA A 32 4.87 -0.21 -12.78
N ALA A 33 4.43 0.36 -11.66
CA ALA A 33 3.59 -0.33 -10.68
C ALA A 33 2.21 -0.71 -11.24
N VAL A 34 1.70 0.03 -12.24
CA VAL A 34 0.43 -0.30 -12.93
C VAL A 34 0.51 -1.65 -13.65
N ASP A 35 1.69 -2.10 -14.07
CA ASP A 35 1.87 -3.39 -14.76
C ASP A 35 1.54 -4.60 -13.87
N ALA A 36 1.45 -4.41 -12.54
CA ALA A 36 1.01 -5.44 -11.61
C ALA A 36 -0.52 -5.66 -11.60
N LEU A 37 -1.31 -4.68 -12.08
CA LEU A 37 -2.77 -4.72 -11.96
C LEU A 37 -3.44 -5.87 -12.71
N PRO A 38 -3.04 -6.24 -13.94
CA PRO A 38 -3.63 -7.40 -14.62
C PRO A 38 -3.44 -8.70 -13.84
N ALA A 39 -2.24 -8.95 -13.28
CA ALA A 39 -1.99 -10.13 -12.46
C ALA A 39 -2.84 -10.13 -11.19
N PHE A 40 -2.97 -8.98 -10.51
CA PHE A 40 -3.88 -8.86 -9.37
C PHE A 40 -5.34 -9.12 -9.75
N ALA A 41 -5.79 -8.70 -10.93
CA ALA A 41 -7.15 -8.97 -11.41
C ALA A 41 -7.38 -10.48 -11.60
N GLU A 42 -6.43 -11.19 -12.23
CA GLU A 42 -6.48 -12.64 -12.40
C GLU A 42 -6.55 -13.38 -11.06
N GLU A 43 -5.71 -13.01 -10.09
CA GLU A 43 -5.72 -13.56 -8.73
C GLU A 43 -7.08 -13.32 -8.03
N ILE A 44 -7.64 -12.11 -8.16
CA ILE A 44 -8.91 -11.72 -7.53
C ILE A 44 -10.10 -12.49 -8.15
N ASP A 45 -10.14 -12.62 -9.47
CA ASP A 45 -11.22 -13.32 -10.18
C ASP A 45 -11.18 -14.82 -9.94
N ALA A 46 -9.98 -15.41 -9.92
CA ALA A 46 -9.77 -16.81 -9.58
C ALA A 46 -9.96 -17.10 -8.07
N LYS A 47 -9.90 -16.07 -7.22
CA LYS A 47 -9.76 -16.18 -5.75
C LYS A 47 -8.56 -17.03 -5.33
N ASP A 48 -7.53 -17.08 -6.17
CA ASP A 48 -6.26 -17.71 -5.87
C ASP A 48 -5.24 -16.61 -5.58
N TYR A 49 -4.91 -16.46 -4.31
CA TYR A 49 -3.96 -15.45 -3.83
C TYR A 49 -2.59 -16.05 -3.54
N THR A 50 -2.26 -17.20 -4.12
CA THR A 50 -0.94 -17.80 -4.00
C THR A 50 0.09 -16.92 -4.72
N THR A 51 1.15 -16.54 -4.04
CA THR A 51 2.22 -15.73 -4.63
C THR A 51 3.58 -16.07 -4.04
N THR A 52 4.64 -15.79 -4.79
CA THR A 52 6.03 -15.82 -4.31
C THR A 52 6.66 -14.42 -4.32
N THR A 53 5.89 -13.38 -4.67
CA THR A 53 6.40 -12.01 -4.86
C THR A 53 5.88 -11.08 -3.78
N SER A 54 4.76 -10.39 -4.01
CA SER A 54 4.27 -9.29 -3.19
C SER A 54 3.17 -9.76 -2.23
N ASN A 55 3.55 -10.45 -1.16
CA ASN A 55 2.60 -10.92 -0.15
C ASN A 55 2.22 -9.82 0.87
N LEU A 56 1.13 -10.06 1.62
CA LEU A 56 0.59 -9.11 2.60
C LEU A 56 1.60 -8.78 3.71
N GLU A 57 2.36 -9.74 4.22
CA GLU A 57 3.33 -9.52 5.30
C GLU A 57 4.42 -8.53 4.90
N ILE A 58 5.06 -8.73 3.75
CA ILE A 58 6.12 -7.85 3.24
C ILE A 58 5.58 -6.42 3.05
N ASN A 59 4.39 -6.28 2.47
CA ASN A 59 3.77 -4.98 2.24
C ASN A 59 3.33 -4.30 3.54
N ALA A 60 2.85 -5.05 4.53
CA ALA A 60 2.49 -4.51 5.84
C ALA A 60 3.71 -3.98 6.58
N VAL A 61 4.85 -4.69 6.52
CA VAL A 61 6.12 -4.19 7.07
C VAL A 61 6.56 -2.90 6.37
N GLY A 62 6.53 -2.88 5.04
CA GLY A 62 6.88 -1.68 4.26
C GLY A 62 6.01 -0.47 4.60
N LEU A 63 4.69 -0.66 4.63
CA LEU A 63 3.74 0.41 4.96
C LEU A 63 3.89 0.88 6.41
N ARG A 64 4.11 -0.04 7.36
CA ARG A 64 4.36 0.30 8.77
C ARG A 64 5.59 1.18 8.92
N ASN A 65 6.67 0.90 8.18
CA ASN A 65 7.87 1.75 8.20
C ASN A 65 7.57 3.15 7.64
N ILE A 66 6.82 3.26 6.54
CA ILE A 66 6.41 4.56 5.99
C ILE A 66 5.59 5.35 7.01
N LEU A 67 4.62 4.72 7.67
CA LEU A 67 3.77 5.39 8.66
C LEU A 67 4.55 5.80 9.91
N SER A 68 5.43 4.92 10.42
CA SER A 68 6.29 5.24 11.57
C SER A 68 7.20 6.43 11.28
N THR A 69 7.81 6.51 10.09
CA THR A 69 8.62 7.66 9.68
C THR A 69 7.77 8.92 9.52
N THR A 70 6.55 8.79 8.99
CA THR A 70 5.60 9.92 8.87
C THR A 70 5.29 10.51 10.25
N GLU A 71 4.97 9.66 11.23
CA GLU A 71 4.68 10.09 12.61
C GLU A 71 5.92 10.70 13.28
N ALA A 72 7.10 10.12 13.08
CA ALA A 72 8.36 10.63 13.62
C ALA A 72 8.71 12.03 13.09
N GLN A 73 8.26 12.38 11.89
CA GLN A 73 8.39 13.72 11.31
C GLN A 73 7.22 14.66 11.65
N GLY A 74 6.33 14.26 12.56
CA GLY A 74 5.22 15.09 13.05
C GLY A 74 4.05 15.23 12.06
N LEU A 75 3.95 14.35 11.07
CA LEU A 75 2.89 14.37 10.07
C LEU A 75 1.77 13.37 10.38
N PRO A 76 0.51 13.66 10.01
CA PRO A 76 -0.60 12.73 10.18
C PRO A 76 -0.53 11.55 9.20
N THR A 77 -1.06 10.41 9.62
CA THR A 77 -1.08 9.16 8.83
C THR A 77 -2.46 8.77 8.30
N ASP A 78 -3.45 9.64 8.45
CA ASP A 78 -4.89 9.35 8.23
C ASP A 78 -5.22 8.83 6.82
N LEU A 79 -4.41 9.17 5.82
CA LEU A 79 -4.61 8.75 4.43
C LEU A 79 -4.24 7.28 4.18
N LEU A 80 -3.27 6.74 4.93
CA LEU A 80 -2.69 5.41 4.69
C LEU A 80 -2.83 4.46 5.88
N ALA A 81 -3.04 4.95 7.10
CA ALA A 81 -3.32 4.13 8.29
C ALA A 81 -4.52 3.18 8.10
N PRO A 82 -5.64 3.56 7.45
CA PRO A 82 -6.72 2.62 7.17
C PRO A 82 -6.30 1.43 6.31
N LEU A 83 -5.39 1.62 5.35
CA LEU A 83 -4.91 0.54 4.50
C LEU A 83 -4.07 -0.46 5.29
N LEU A 84 -3.19 0.00 6.19
CA LEU A 84 -2.41 -0.88 7.05
C LEU A 84 -3.32 -1.76 7.94
N ARG A 85 -4.41 -1.20 8.45
CA ARG A 85 -5.40 -1.99 9.22
C ARG A 85 -6.00 -3.13 8.41
N LEU A 86 -6.32 -2.91 7.14
CA LEU A 86 -6.85 -3.97 6.26
C LEU A 86 -5.82 -5.08 6.03
N PHE A 87 -4.53 -4.76 5.94
CA PHE A 87 -3.47 -5.76 5.84
C PHE A 87 -3.32 -6.54 7.14
N ASP A 88 -3.27 -5.86 8.28
CA ASP A 88 -3.11 -6.48 9.60
C ASP A 88 -4.30 -7.42 9.93
N ASP A 89 -5.51 -7.05 9.52
CA ASP A 89 -6.69 -7.89 9.70
C ASP A 89 -6.63 -9.18 8.86
N GLN A 90 -6.18 -9.10 7.60
CA GLN A 90 -5.97 -10.29 6.76
C GLN A 90 -4.84 -11.17 7.28
N ILE A 91 -3.73 -10.57 7.75
CA ILE A 91 -2.62 -11.29 8.37
C ILE A 91 -3.10 -12.06 9.61
N ARG A 92 -3.86 -11.40 10.49
CA ARG A 92 -4.43 -12.04 11.70
C ARG A 92 -5.39 -13.18 11.36
N ALA A 93 -6.08 -13.09 10.23
CA ALA A 93 -6.94 -14.15 9.71
C ALA A 93 -6.16 -15.31 9.05
N GLY A 94 -4.82 -15.30 9.07
CA GLY A 94 -3.98 -16.39 8.56
C GLY A 94 -3.56 -16.22 7.09
N HIS A 95 -3.68 -15.03 6.52
CA HIS A 95 -3.40 -14.77 5.10
C HIS A 95 -2.09 -14.02 4.86
N ALA A 96 -1.13 -14.09 5.79
CA ALA A 96 0.13 -13.35 5.70
C ALA A 96 0.90 -13.58 4.40
N ALA A 97 0.95 -14.84 3.96
CA ALA A 97 1.65 -15.26 2.74
C ALA A 97 0.83 -15.06 1.45
N SER A 98 -0.43 -14.63 1.54
CA SER A 98 -1.27 -14.36 0.37
C SER A 98 -0.84 -13.09 -0.35
N SER A 99 -1.08 -13.02 -1.66
CA SER A 99 -0.89 -11.84 -2.48
C SER A 99 -1.57 -10.61 -1.88
N LEU A 100 -0.91 -9.46 -2.05
CA LEU A 100 -1.43 -8.14 -1.68
C LEU A 100 -2.84 -7.90 -2.23
N SER A 101 -3.16 -8.43 -3.40
CA SER A 101 -4.47 -8.31 -4.07
C SER A 101 -5.63 -8.82 -3.21
N ARG A 102 -5.38 -9.73 -2.27
CA ARG A 102 -6.37 -10.26 -1.32
C ARG A 102 -7.04 -9.19 -0.46
N VAL A 103 -6.43 -8.01 -0.30
CA VAL A 103 -7.04 -6.89 0.44
C VAL A 103 -8.45 -6.53 -0.07
N VAL A 104 -8.79 -6.84 -1.33
CA VAL A 104 -10.15 -6.68 -1.88
C VAL A 104 -11.21 -7.42 -1.05
N GLU A 105 -10.86 -8.56 -0.45
CA GLU A 105 -11.79 -9.36 0.38
C GLU A 105 -12.18 -8.62 1.65
N SER A 106 -11.29 -7.80 2.22
CA SER A 106 -11.62 -6.93 3.36
C SER A 106 -12.67 -5.88 3.00
N LEU A 107 -12.70 -5.43 1.73
CA LEU A 107 -13.69 -4.45 1.25
C LEU A 107 -15.05 -5.10 0.94
N ARG A 108 -15.06 -6.37 0.51
CA ARG A 108 -16.27 -7.16 0.25
C ARG A 108 -16.99 -7.59 1.54
N ALA A 109 -16.24 -7.79 2.63
CA ALA A 109 -16.79 -8.22 3.91
C ALA A 109 -17.62 -7.14 4.63
N GLY A 110 -17.44 -5.86 4.29
CA GLY A 110 -18.15 -4.73 4.91
C GLY A 110 -19.59 -4.48 4.40
N SER A 111 -20.12 -5.34 3.52
CA SER A 111 -21.50 -5.21 2.97
C SER A 111 -22.51 -6.17 3.59
N ARG A 112 -22.38 -6.50 4.89
CA ARG A 112 -23.43 -7.19 5.64
C ARG A 112 -24.06 -6.29 6.68
#